data_AF-A0A395RFM5-F1
#
_entry.id   AF-A0A395RFM5-F1
#
_cell.length_a   1.000
_cell.length_b   1.000
_cell.length_c   1.000
_cell.angle_alpha   90.00
_cell.angle_beta   90.00
_cell.angle_gamma   90.00
#
_symmetry.space_group_name_H-M   'P 1'
#
loop_
_entity.id
_entity.type
_entity.pdbx_description
1 polymer ?
#
loop_
_entity_poly.entity_id
_entity_poly.type
_entity_poly.pdbx_seq_one_letter_code
_entity_poly.pdbx_strand_id
1 'polypeptide(L)'
;MRLQSISLAAALFSAVIAVPCSDIGWATGRAGEGPDGRDPFQPNGDWDVVDARDCWVRFQSHNVGQNPIDVRVTKTKFEATSSQVRHTINHYQGSPGNIMLWLPMRTKSLQYANILIENMGQDWEPVTGQSSIVKSRTIVSIILPSGGRKLEEVRPSPPEQGEPNQNVVNTERTGITGLKGEIATEDWAYTTATELQLVIFGIISEQHRAYVQRRAANMRGFGWLTAEKANGDCVVLDFRRFDDYVLRTRPAADIV
;
A
#
# COMPACT_ATOMS: atom_id res chain seq x y z
N MET A 1 -48.17 46.15 1.07
CA MET A 1 -47.70 44.76 1.27
C MET A 1 -46.92 44.32 0.04
N ARG A 2 -45.84 43.54 0.24
CA ARG A 2 -44.87 42.99 -0.75
C ARG A 2 -43.68 43.90 -1.07
N LEU A 3 -42.45 43.42 -1.08
CA LEU A 3 -41.81 42.23 -0.50
C LEU A 3 -40.31 42.58 -0.51
N GLN A 4 -39.62 42.51 0.63
CA GLN A 4 -38.17 42.63 0.67
C GLN A 4 -37.57 41.43 -0.08
N SER A 5 -36.85 41.69 -1.16
CA SER A 5 -36.02 40.70 -1.84
C SER A 5 -34.79 40.43 -0.97
N ILE A 6 -34.88 39.40 -0.13
CA ILE A 6 -33.72 38.83 0.56
C ILE A 6 -32.92 38.08 -0.51
N SER A 7 -31.76 38.63 -0.89
CA SER A 7 -30.75 37.90 -1.64
C SER A 7 -30.20 36.79 -0.73
N LEU A 8 -30.76 35.59 -0.84
CA LEU A 8 -30.19 34.40 -0.22
C LEU A 8 -28.97 34.01 -1.05
N ALA A 9 -27.78 34.30 -0.53
CA ALA A 9 -26.54 33.73 -1.03
C ALA A 9 -26.63 32.21 -0.85
N ALA A 10 -26.89 31.50 -1.94
CA ALA A 10 -26.71 30.06 -1.98
C ALA A 10 -25.21 29.78 -1.86
N ALA A 11 -24.76 29.50 -0.64
CA ALA A 11 -23.50 28.83 -0.42
C ALA A 11 -23.59 27.47 -1.12
N LEU A 12 -22.97 27.36 -2.29
CA LEU A 12 -22.70 26.09 -2.96
C LEU A 12 -21.69 25.34 -2.09
N PHE A 13 -22.18 24.69 -1.04
CA PHE A 13 -21.49 23.54 -0.49
C PHE A 13 -21.61 22.46 -1.55
N SER A 14 -20.59 22.33 -2.40
CA SER A 14 -20.34 21.08 -3.10
C SER A 14 -20.24 20.02 -2.01
N ALA A 15 -21.34 19.32 -1.75
CA ALA A 15 -21.30 18.09 -1.01
C ALA A 15 -20.39 17.18 -1.84
N VAL A 16 -19.13 17.06 -1.44
CA VAL A 16 -18.25 16.01 -1.94
C VAL A 16 -18.91 14.73 -1.46
N ILE A 17 -19.74 14.15 -2.33
CA ILE A 17 -20.34 12.86 -2.09
C ILE A 17 -19.17 11.89 -2.12
N ALA A 18 -18.90 11.25 -0.98
CA ALA A 18 -17.88 10.23 -0.89
C ALA A 18 -18.13 9.19 -1.97
N VAL A 19 -17.15 8.95 -2.84
CA VAL A 19 -17.30 7.98 -3.91
C VAL A 19 -16.89 6.62 -3.37
N PRO A 20 -17.82 5.66 -3.18
CA PRO A 20 -17.49 4.36 -2.60
C PRO A 20 -16.71 3.50 -3.59
N CYS A 21 -15.82 2.64 -3.09
CA CYS A 21 -15.02 1.77 -3.96
C CYS A 21 -15.86 0.75 -4.75
N SER A 22 -17.10 0.48 -4.34
CA SER A 22 -18.05 -0.31 -5.12
C SER A 22 -18.35 0.26 -6.50
N ASP A 23 -18.22 1.58 -6.68
CA ASP A 23 -18.57 2.27 -7.93
C ASP A 23 -17.43 2.22 -8.96
N ILE A 24 -16.21 1.90 -8.52
CA ILE A 24 -15.00 1.71 -9.36
C ILE A 24 -14.74 0.23 -9.59
N GLY A 25 -14.99 -0.57 -8.57
CA GLY A 25 -14.45 -1.92 -8.45
C GLY A 25 -13.25 -2.04 -7.55
N TRP A 26 -13.11 -3.20 -6.95
CA TRP A 26 -12.12 -3.44 -5.90
C TRP A 26 -10.68 -3.56 -6.42
N ALA A 27 -10.47 -4.19 -7.59
CA ALA A 27 -9.15 -4.46 -8.13
C ALA A 27 -9.22 -4.82 -9.62
N THR A 28 -8.10 -4.67 -10.34
CA THR A 28 -7.97 -5.22 -11.69
C THR A 28 -7.80 -6.72 -11.65
N GLY A 29 -8.66 -7.46 -12.34
CA GLY A 29 -8.51 -8.90 -12.52
C GLY A 29 -7.31 -9.27 -13.40
N ARG A 30 -6.99 -10.57 -13.46
CA ARG A 30 -5.84 -11.11 -14.23
C ARG A 30 -5.89 -10.81 -15.73
N ALA A 31 -7.07 -10.52 -16.27
CA ALA A 31 -7.30 -10.18 -17.67
C ALA A 31 -7.32 -8.66 -17.95
N GLY A 32 -7.14 -7.80 -16.92
CA GLY A 32 -7.31 -6.36 -17.05
C GLY A 32 -8.76 -5.90 -17.17
N GLU A 33 -9.69 -6.78 -16.79
CA GLU A 33 -11.10 -6.42 -16.61
C GLU A 33 -11.22 -5.79 -15.21
N GLY A 34 -11.45 -4.47 -15.17
CA GLY A 34 -12.10 -3.80 -14.04
C GLY A 34 -13.62 -3.92 -14.18
N PRO A 35 -14.40 -3.80 -13.12
CA PRO A 35 -15.85 -3.82 -13.26
C PRO A 35 -16.27 -2.61 -14.10
N ASP A 36 -17.11 -2.88 -15.09
CA ASP A 36 -17.70 -1.94 -16.04
C ASP A 36 -16.76 -1.21 -17.01
N GLY A 37 -15.55 -1.72 -17.27
CA GLY A 37 -14.71 -1.22 -18.37
C GLY A 37 -14.25 0.25 -18.23
N ARG A 38 -14.41 0.83 -17.04
CA ARG A 38 -13.89 2.16 -16.69
C ARG A 38 -12.45 2.01 -16.23
N ASP A 39 -11.52 2.53 -17.03
CA ASP A 39 -10.13 2.66 -16.62
C ASP A 39 -10.03 3.93 -15.75
N PRO A 40 -9.60 3.85 -14.46
CA PRO A 40 -9.51 5.01 -13.56
C PRO A 40 -8.52 6.06 -14.06
N PHE A 41 -7.70 5.73 -15.06
CA PHE A 41 -6.76 6.63 -15.70
C PHE A 41 -7.31 7.30 -16.96
N GLN A 42 -8.61 7.15 -17.27
CA GLN A 42 -9.23 7.87 -18.37
C GLN A 42 -9.26 9.40 -18.10
N PRO A 43 -9.17 10.25 -19.13
CA PRO A 43 -9.01 11.70 -18.99
C PRO A 43 -10.11 12.42 -18.19
N ASN A 44 -11.29 11.79 -18.05
CA ASN A 44 -12.44 12.32 -17.31
C ASN A 44 -12.60 11.66 -15.93
N GLY A 45 -11.57 11.02 -15.40
CA GLY A 45 -11.67 10.30 -14.13
C GLY A 45 -11.88 11.24 -12.94
N ASP A 46 -12.98 11.08 -12.23
CA ASP A 46 -13.29 11.78 -10.97
C ASP A 46 -12.55 11.18 -9.75
N TRP A 47 -11.43 10.49 -9.97
CA TRP A 47 -10.81 9.60 -8.99
C TRP A 47 -9.57 10.22 -8.35
N ASP A 48 -9.44 10.03 -7.03
CA ASP A 48 -8.18 10.28 -6.34
C ASP A 48 -7.21 9.14 -6.65
N VAL A 49 -6.17 9.43 -7.43
CA VAL A 49 -5.18 8.46 -7.88
C VAL A 49 -3.84 8.78 -7.23
N VAL A 50 -3.25 7.80 -6.56
CA VAL A 50 -1.95 7.94 -5.90
C VAL A 50 -0.98 6.86 -6.37
N ASP A 51 0.30 7.22 -6.50
CA ASP A 51 1.36 6.26 -6.80
C ASP A 51 1.53 5.34 -5.59
N ALA A 52 1.33 4.04 -5.79
CA ALA A 52 1.44 3.02 -4.76
C ALA A 52 2.81 3.09 -4.05
N ARG A 53 3.86 3.48 -4.77
CA ARG A 53 5.24 3.49 -4.30
C ARG A 53 5.52 4.52 -3.22
N ASP A 54 4.65 5.52 -3.10
CA ASP A 54 4.73 6.61 -2.15
C ASP A 54 3.89 6.34 -0.89
N CYS A 55 3.26 5.16 -0.80
CA CYS A 55 2.48 4.72 0.35
C CYS A 55 3.31 3.93 1.36
N TRP A 56 2.92 4.03 2.64
CA TRP A 56 3.37 3.10 3.69
C TRP A 56 2.27 2.08 3.97
N VAL A 57 2.66 0.85 4.26
CA VAL A 57 1.74 -0.26 4.52
C VAL A 57 2.08 -1.00 5.80
N ARG A 58 1.03 -1.54 6.41
CA ARG A 58 1.10 -2.50 7.49
C ARG A 58 0.12 -3.63 7.24
N PHE A 59 0.61 -4.86 7.38
CA PHE A 59 -0.15 -6.09 7.21
C PHE A 59 -0.56 -6.62 8.57
N GLN A 60 -1.86 -6.80 8.79
CA GLN A 60 -2.39 -7.35 10.04
C GLN A 60 -3.39 -8.46 9.76
N SER A 61 -3.04 -9.68 10.18
CA SER A 61 -3.95 -10.81 10.11
C SER A 61 -4.93 -10.78 11.27
N HIS A 62 -6.22 -10.89 10.98
CA HIS A 62 -7.25 -11.06 11.99
C HIS A 62 -7.39 -12.53 12.39
N ASN A 63 -7.81 -12.77 13.63
CA ASN A 63 -8.08 -14.11 14.13
C ASN A 63 -9.30 -14.73 13.44
N VAL A 64 -9.40 -16.06 13.51
CA VAL A 64 -10.62 -16.76 13.04
C VAL A 64 -11.79 -16.31 13.91
N GLY A 65 -12.87 -15.84 13.29
CA GLY A 65 -14.05 -15.30 13.99
C GLY A 65 -13.94 -13.81 14.38
N GLN A 66 -12.79 -13.16 14.20
CA GLN A 66 -12.64 -11.72 14.40
C GLN A 66 -13.15 -10.97 13.16
N ASN A 67 -13.85 -9.84 13.36
CA ASN A 67 -14.25 -8.98 12.25
C ASN A 67 -12.99 -8.33 11.64
N PRO A 68 -12.77 -8.41 10.31
CA PRO A 68 -11.60 -7.81 9.67
C PRO A 68 -11.46 -6.30 9.92
N ILE A 69 -12.57 -5.58 10.14
CA ILE A 69 -12.54 -4.13 10.42
C ILE A 69 -11.78 -3.84 11.72
N ASP A 70 -11.83 -4.73 12.70
CA ASP A 70 -11.24 -4.53 14.03
C ASP A 70 -9.71 -4.52 14.03
N VAL A 71 -9.08 -5.05 12.97
CA VAL A 71 -7.62 -5.04 12.82
C VAL A 71 -7.10 -3.86 12.00
N ARG A 72 -7.97 -2.97 11.51
CA ARG A 72 -7.56 -1.74 10.83
C ARG A 72 -6.79 -0.83 11.81
N VAL A 73 -5.67 -0.26 11.38
CA VAL A 73 -4.97 0.75 12.17
C VAL A 73 -5.74 2.07 12.08
N THR A 74 -6.22 2.57 13.22
CA THR A 74 -6.94 3.86 13.28
C THR A 74 -6.13 4.96 13.98
N LYS A 75 -4.92 4.66 14.45
CA LYS A 75 -4.07 5.59 15.20
C LYS A 75 -3.58 6.72 14.28
N THR A 76 -3.76 7.97 14.69
CA THR A 76 -3.31 9.16 13.92
C THR A 76 -1.96 9.72 14.36
N LYS A 77 -1.56 9.45 15.61
CA LYS A 77 -0.32 9.96 16.18
C LYS A 77 0.76 8.88 16.28
N PHE A 78 1.93 9.14 15.72
CA PHE A 78 3.09 8.27 15.78
C PHE A 78 4.23 8.92 16.56
N GLU A 79 4.85 8.15 17.44
CA GLU A 79 5.85 8.64 18.40
C GLU A 79 7.01 7.65 18.49
N ALA A 80 7.36 7.00 17.37
CA ALA A 80 8.45 6.03 17.37
C ALA A 80 9.77 6.71 17.78
N THR A 81 10.55 5.98 18.57
CA THR A 81 11.95 6.31 18.87
C THR A 81 12.85 5.22 18.28
N SER A 82 14.09 5.57 17.96
CA SER A 82 15.05 4.61 17.39
C SER A 82 15.27 3.37 18.28
N SER A 83 15.22 3.54 19.61
CA SER A 83 15.32 2.42 20.56
C SER A 83 14.09 1.51 20.49
N GLN A 84 12.88 2.06 20.42
CA GLN A 84 11.65 1.26 20.28
C GLN A 84 11.59 0.52 18.94
N VAL A 85 12.07 1.15 17.87
CA VAL A 85 12.17 0.51 16.54
C VAL A 85 13.11 -0.68 16.62
N ARG A 86 14.32 -0.50 17.16
CA ARG A 86 15.28 -1.58 17.38
C ARG A 86 14.70 -2.69 18.25
N HIS A 87 14.12 -2.35 19.39
CA HIS A 87 13.48 -3.30 20.31
C HIS A 87 12.45 -4.16 19.57
N THR A 88 11.56 -3.53 18.80
CA THR A 88 10.51 -4.23 18.07
C THR A 88 11.09 -5.18 17.02
N ILE A 89 12.12 -4.75 16.29
CA ILE A 89 12.82 -5.57 15.29
C ILE A 89 13.47 -6.82 15.92
N ASN A 90 14.06 -6.66 17.10
CA ASN A 90 14.68 -7.79 17.79
C ASN A 90 13.65 -8.73 18.45
N HIS A 91 12.41 -8.28 18.61
CA HIS A 91 11.35 -9.01 19.31
C HIS A 91 10.07 -9.17 18.47
N TYR A 92 10.20 -9.52 17.18
CA TYR A 92 9.05 -9.73 16.28
C TYR A 92 8.01 -10.75 16.77
N GLN A 93 8.41 -11.69 17.63
CA GLN A 93 7.52 -12.72 18.19
C GLN A 93 6.59 -12.22 19.30
N GLY A 94 6.71 -10.94 19.68
CA GLY A 94 5.88 -10.31 20.70
C GLY A 94 6.66 -10.10 22.00
N SER A 95 6.88 -8.84 22.35
CA SER A 95 7.47 -8.40 23.62
C SER A 95 6.76 -7.13 24.08
N PRO A 96 6.60 -6.92 25.41
CA PRO A 96 6.15 -5.63 25.93
C PRO A 96 6.99 -4.47 25.36
N GLY A 97 6.33 -3.37 24.99
CA GLY A 97 6.99 -2.21 24.41
C GLY A 97 7.19 -2.25 22.88
N ASN A 98 6.76 -3.31 22.20
CA ASN A 98 6.73 -3.34 20.73
C ASN A 98 5.82 -2.23 20.18
N ILE A 99 6.28 -1.55 19.13
CA ILE A 99 5.54 -0.52 18.41
C ILE A 99 5.08 -1.00 17.04
N MET A 100 4.23 -0.20 16.38
CA MET A 100 3.87 -0.46 14.99
C MET A 100 5.02 -0.04 14.07
N LEU A 101 5.59 -1.02 13.38
CA LEU A 101 6.50 -0.80 12.26
C LEU A 101 5.74 -0.77 10.93
N TRP A 102 6.29 -0.05 9.97
CA TRP A 102 5.72 0.26 8.67
C TRP A 102 6.69 -0.16 7.56
N LEU A 103 6.13 -0.52 6.42
CA LEU A 103 6.91 -0.87 5.23
C LEU A 103 6.53 0.05 4.07
N PRO A 104 7.48 0.45 3.21
CA PRO A 104 7.12 1.12 1.97
C PRO A 104 6.37 0.12 1.07
N MET A 105 5.35 0.52 0.32
CA MET A 105 4.64 -0.42 -0.56
C MET A 105 5.48 -0.72 -1.82
N ARG A 106 6.44 -1.65 -1.70
CA ARG A 106 7.43 -2.07 -2.73
C ARG A 106 7.59 -3.60 -2.78
N THR A 107 8.33 -4.15 -3.75
CA THR A 107 8.56 -5.61 -3.90
C THR A 107 8.93 -6.30 -2.58
N LYS A 108 9.95 -5.79 -1.87
CA LYS A 108 10.49 -6.44 -0.67
C LYS A 108 9.45 -6.55 0.45
N SER A 109 8.57 -5.56 0.56
CA SER A 109 7.50 -5.52 1.55
C SER A 109 6.38 -6.50 1.20
N LEU A 110 6.13 -6.72 -0.10
CA LEU A 110 5.22 -7.77 -0.57
C LEU A 110 5.79 -9.17 -0.36
N GLN A 111 7.11 -9.36 -0.47
CA GLN A 111 7.78 -10.62 -0.10
C GLN A 111 7.70 -10.85 1.41
N TYR A 112 8.00 -9.82 2.21
CA TYR A 112 7.85 -9.86 3.67
C TYR A 112 6.43 -10.26 4.10
N ALA A 113 5.40 -9.78 3.39
CA ALA A 113 4.00 -10.11 3.65
C ALA A 113 3.51 -11.46 3.10
N ASN A 114 4.41 -12.30 2.56
CA ASN A 114 4.09 -13.54 1.84
C ASN A 114 3.17 -13.38 0.62
N ILE A 115 3.00 -12.16 0.10
CA ILE A 115 2.22 -11.89 -1.12
C ILE A 115 3.02 -12.37 -2.33
N LEU A 116 4.30 -11.98 -2.37
CA LEU A 116 5.30 -12.50 -3.30
C LEU A 116 6.10 -13.63 -2.67
N ILE A 117 6.70 -14.47 -3.52
CA ILE A 117 7.59 -15.54 -3.08
C ILE A 117 8.94 -14.96 -2.62
N GLU A 118 9.60 -15.66 -1.69
CA GLU A 118 10.87 -15.23 -1.12
C GLU A 118 11.98 -15.02 -2.17
N ASN A 119 12.02 -15.87 -3.20
CA ASN A 119 12.99 -15.77 -4.29
C ASN A 119 12.27 -15.47 -5.62
N MET A 120 12.37 -14.23 -6.08
CA MET A 120 11.76 -13.74 -7.32
C MET A 120 12.66 -13.93 -8.55
N GLY A 121 13.89 -14.44 -8.38
CA GLY A 121 14.88 -14.61 -9.45
C GLY A 121 16.26 -14.07 -9.08
N GLN A 122 17.21 -14.17 -10.01
CA GLN A 122 18.62 -13.81 -9.78
C GLN A 122 18.86 -12.32 -9.54
N ASP A 123 17.95 -11.46 -9.99
CA ASP A 123 18.07 -10.00 -9.84
C ASP A 123 17.57 -9.48 -8.49
N TRP A 124 17.04 -10.36 -7.63
CA TRP A 124 16.40 -9.98 -6.38
C TRP A 124 17.08 -10.63 -5.19
N GLU A 125 17.39 -9.80 -4.18
CA GLU A 125 17.79 -10.31 -2.87
C GLU A 125 16.60 -11.05 -2.23
N PRO A 126 16.79 -12.28 -1.73
CA PRO A 126 15.73 -13.01 -1.05
C PRO A 126 15.27 -12.30 0.23
N VAL A 127 13.96 -12.24 0.44
CA VAL A 127 13.35 -11.74 1.67
C VAL A 127 12.45 -12.81 2.25
N THR A 128 12.86 -13.37 3.39
CA THR A 128 12.05 -14.34 4.13
C THR A 128 10.76 -13.69 4.61
N GLY A 129 9.63 -14.29 4.26
CA GLY A 129 8.32 -13.79 4.64
C GLY A 129 7.99 -14.02 6.12
N GLN A 130 7.13 -13.17 6.66
CA GLN A 130 6.70 -13.22 8.05
C GLN A 130 5.59 -14.28 8.21
N SER A 131 5.89 -15.41 8.84
CA SER A 131 4.99 -16.57 8.92
C SER A 131 3.67 -16.30 9.64
N SER A 132 3.60 -15.27 10.49
CA SER A 132 2.38 -14.84 11.17
C SER A 132 1.38 -14.12 10.25
N ILE A 133 1.79 -13.70 9.05
CA ILE A 133 0.91 -13.06 8.07
C ILE A 133 0.21 -14.13 7.23
N VAL A 134 -1.09 -14.30 7.47
CA VAL A 134 -1.98 -15.20 6.73
C VAL A 134 -2.79 -14.40 5.72
N LYS A 135 -2.38 -14.46 4.44
CA LYS A 135 -2.95 -13.67 3.32
C LYS A 135 -4.47 -13.58 3.30
N SER A 136 -5.16 -14.72 3.39
CA SER A 136 -6.63 -14.80 3.30
C SER A 136 -7.38 -14.09 4.43
N ARG A 137 -6.67 -13.70 5.50
CA ARG A 137 -7.22 -13.02 6.67
C ARG A 137 -6.47 -11.72 6.99
N THR A 138 -5.79 -11.14 6.01
CA THR A 138 -4.94 -9.97 6.24
C THR A 138 -5.58 -8.71 5.68
N ILE A 139 -5.74 -7.72 6.55
CA ILE A 139 -6.00 -6.34 6.17
C ILE A 139 -4.67 -5.64 5.94
N VAL A 140 -4.64 -4.80 4.92
CA VAL A 140 -3.54 -3.89 4.62
C VAL A 140 -4.00 -2.50 5.03
N SER A 141 -3.42 -1.96 6.10
CA SER A 141 -3.60 -0.54 6.45
C SER A 141 -2.56 0.27 5.68
N ILE A 142 -3.01 1.32 5.00
CA ILE A 142 -2.21 2.12 4.07
C ILE A 142 -2.20 3.57 4.56
N ILE A 143 -1.01 4.13 4.76
CA ILE A 143 -0.83 5.57 4.87
C ILE A 143 -0.59 6.10 3.45
N LEU A 144 -1.50 6.94 2.98
CA LEU A 144 -1.44 7.56 1.66
C LEU A 144 -0.31 8.60 1.58
N PRO A 145 0.11 9.02 0.37
CA PRO A 145 1.19 10.01 0.23
C PRO A 145 0.88 11.37 0.89
N SER A 146 -0.40 11.71 1.06
CA SER A 146 -0.83 12.87 1.85
C SER A 146 -0.40 12.77 3.32
N GLY A 147 -0.52 11.59 3.93
CA GLY A 147 -0.05 11.31 5.29
C GLY A 147 1.45 11.09 5.36
N GLY A 148 2.04 10.40 4.38
CA GLY A 148 3.48 10.14 4.32
C GLY A 148 4.31 11.42 4.39
N ARG A 149 3.86 12.51 3.74
CA ARG A 149 4.51 13.83 3.79
C ARG A 149 4.48 14.51 5.16
N LYS A 150 3.61 14.07 6.07
CA LYS A 150 3.48 14.60 7.45
C LYS A 150 4.29 13.79 8.47
N LEU A 151 4.93 12.71 8.02
CA LEU A 151 5.61 11.75 8.89
C LEU A 151 7.12 11.73 8.63
N GLU A 152 7.85 11.56 9.72
CA GLU A 152 9.29 11.30 9.74
C GLU A 152 9.54 9.80 9.88
N GLU A 153 10.43 9.26 9.04
CA GLU A 153 10.95 7.91 9.21
C GLU A 153 11.92 7.83 10.40
N VAL A 154 11.69 6.86 11.28
CA VAL A 154 12.54 6.63 12.45
C VAL A 154 13.26 5.30 12.27
N ARG A 155 14.57 5.39 12.02
CA ARG A 155 15.46 4.22 11.88
C ARG A 155 15.83 3.61 13.23
N PRO A 156 16.11 2.29 13.29
CA PRO A 156 16.58 1.65 14.52
C PRO A 156 17.90 2.26 15.00
N SER A 157 18.10 2.26 16.32
CA SER A 157 19.40 2.63 16.88
C SER A 157 20.48 1.59 16.50
N PRO A 158 21.76 2.00 16.45
CA PRO A 158 22.87 1.07 16.28
C PRO A 158 22.84 -0.06 17.33
N PRO A 159 23.48 -1.21 17.04
CA PRO A 159 23.59 -2.28 18.01
C PRO A 159 24.37 -1.86 19.25
N GLU A 160 23.81 -2.22 20.41
CA GLU A 160 24.55 -2.24 21.66
C GLU A 160 25.58 -3.38 21.63
N GLN A 161 26.65 -3.26 22.42
CA GLN A 161 27.71 -4.26 22.44
C GLN A 161 27.16 -5.66 22.76
N GLY A 162 27.46 -6.62 21.88
CA GLY A 162 27.07 -8.03 22.06
C GLY A 162 25.70 -8.41 21.50
N GLU A 163 24.88 -7.46 21.04
CA GLU A 163 23.61 -7.79 20.39
C GLU A 163 23.80 -8.20 18.92
N PRO A 164 23.20 -9.32 18.47
CA PRO A 164 23.19 -9.70 17.06
C PRO A 164 22.52 -8.61 16.22
N ASN A 165 23.23 -8.09 15.21
CA ASN A 165 22.70 -7.02 14.35
C ASN A 165 21.97 -7.53 13.10
N GLN A 166 21.87 -8.86 12.91
CA GLN A 166 21.34 -9.44 11.68
C GLN A 166 19.88 -9.01 11.40
N ASN A 167 19.05 -8.94 12.44
CA ASN A 167 17.65 -8.53 12.28
C ASN A 167 17.52 -7.06 11.88
N VAL A 168 18.40 -6.19 12.39
CA VAL A 168 18.46 -4.78 12.02
C VAL A 168 18.96 -4.60 10.59
N VAL A 169 20.01 -5.32 10.20
CA VAL A 169 20.51 -5.32 8.81
C VAL A 169 19.42 -5.82 7.84
N ASN A 170 18.71 -6.89 8.20
CA ASN A 170 17.61 -7.42 7.39
C ASN A 170 16.44 -6.41 7.31
N THR A 171 16.17 -5.68 8.40
CA THR A 171 15.14 -4.64 8.46
C THR A 171 15.49 -3.45 7.56
N GLU A 172 16.72 -2.95 7.60
CA GLU A 172 17.17 -1.89 6.71
C GLU A 172 17.04 -2.29 5.24
N ARG A 173 17.29 -3.57 4.92
CA ARG A 173 17.15 -4.10 3.56
C ARG A 173 15.70 -4.14 3.08
N THR A 174 14.73 -4.40 3.95
CA THR A 174 13.29 -4.44 3.62
C THR A 174 12.60 -3.10 3.71
N GLY A 175 13.27 -2.08 4.29
CA GLY A 175 12.71 -0.75 4.50
C GLY A 175 11.74 -0.68 5.68
N ILE A 176 11.72 -1.67 6.57
CA ILE A 176 10.88 -1.64 7.77
C ILE A 176 11.35 -0.46 8.66
N THR A 177 10.42 0.41 9.04
CA THR A 177 10.73 1.64 9.77
C THR A 177 9.70 1.94 10.87
N GLY A 178 10.09 2.74 11.85
CA GLY A 178 9.14 3.44 12.72
C GLY A 178 8.69 4.74 12.06
N LEU A 179 7.56 5.28 12.48
CA LEU A 179 7.08 6.59 12.02
C LEU A 179 6.91 7.53 13.22
N LYS A 180 7.10 8.82 12.98
CA LYS A 180 6.89 9.89 13.96
C LYS A 180 6.19 11.08 13.31
N GLY A 181 5.21 11.65 14.00
CA GLY A 181 4.38 12.75 13.50
C GLY A 181 2.90 12.44 13.66
N GLU A 182 2.06 13.23 13.01
CA GLU A 182 0.61 13.14 13.12
C GLU A 182 -0.03 13.26 11.74
N ILE A 183 -0.98 12.37 11.46
CA ILE A 183 -1.77 12.34 10.24
C ILE A 183 -3.25 12.46 10.58
N ALA A 184 -4.06 12.80 9.59
CA ALA A 184 -5.50 12.87 9.73
C ALA A 184 -6.17 11.56 9.31
N THR A 185 -7.48 11.44 9.56
CA THR A 185 -8.24 10.23 9.21
C THR A 185 -8.26 10.01 7.70
N GLU A 186 -8.37 11.07 6.90
CA GLU A 186 -8.36 11.02 5.43
C GLU A 186 -7.02 10.60 4.81
N ASP A 187 -5.94 10.53 5.60
CA ASP A 187 -4.64 10.02 5.15
C ASP A 187 -4.55 8.48 5.18
N TRP A 188 -5.57 7.82 5.74
CA TRP A 188 -5.67 6.37 5.80
C TRP A 188 -6.49 5.80 4.64
N ALA A 189 -6.05 4.65 4.14
CA ALA A 189 -6.88 3.75 3.36
C ALA A 189 -6.68 2.29 3.75
N TYR A 190 -7.63 1.44 3.39
CA TYR A 190 -7.63 0.02 3.71
C TYR A 190 -8.02 -0.82 2.51
N THR A 191 -7.36 -1.97 2.39
CA THR A 191 -7.67 -3.03 1.42
C THR A 191 -7.35 -4.38 2.05
N THR A 192 -7.59 -5.47 1.33
CA THR A 192 -7.20 -6.82 1.75
C THR A 192 -5.91 -7.26 1.05
N ALA A 193 -5.14 -8.13 1.70
CA ALA A 193 -3.97 -8.74 1.08
C ALA A 193 -4.34 -9.61 -0.13
N THR A 194 -5.56 -10.16 -0.16
CA THR A 194 -6.10 -10.91 -1.30
C THR A 194 -6.26 -10.02 -2.54
N GLU A 195 -6.89 -8.84 -2.40
CA GLU A 195 -7.07 -7.92 -3.53
C GLU A 195 -5.72 -7.39 -4.03
N LEU A 196 -4.83 -7.01 -3.10
CA LEU A 196 -3.47 -6.62 -3.43
C LEU A 196 -2.73 -7.72 -4.19
N GLN A 197 -2.86 -8.99 -3.77
CA GLN A 197 -2.26 -10.11 -4.47
C GLN A 197 -2.79 -10.28 -5.91
N LEU A 198 -4.09 -10.10 -6.14
CA LEU A 198 -4.68 -10.20 -7.49
C LEU A 198 -4.05 -9.19 -8.44
N VAL A 199 -3.90 -7.93 -8.01
CA VAL A 199 -3.29 -6.86 -8.80
C VAL A 199 -1.83 -7.20 -9.10
N ILE A 200 -1.05 -7.55 -8.08
CA ILE A 200 0.37 -7.90 -8.23
C ILE A 200 0.56 -9.10 -9.17
N PHE A 201 -0.31 -10.12 -9.10
CA PHE A 201 -0.25 -11.27 -10.00
C PHE A 201 -0.62 -10.92 -11.44
N GLY A 202 -1.54 -9.98 -11.65
CA GLY A 202 -1.81 -9.40 -12.97
C GLY A 202 -0.56 -8.74 -13.56
N ILE A 203 0.13 -7.91 -12.77
CA ILE A 203 1.39 -7.25 -13.17
C ILE A 203 2.45 -8.29 -13.55
N ILE A 204 2.69 -9.31 -12.72
CA ILE A 204 3.65 -10.40 -13.00
C ILE A 204 3.30 -11.11 -14.30
N SER A 205 2.03 -11.48 -14.45
CA SER A 205 1.56 -12.23 -15.62
C SER A 205 1.80 -11.44 -16.90
N GLU A 206 1.56 -10.13 -16.88
CA GLU A 206 1.89 -9.28 -18.01
C GLU A 206 3.39 -9.20 -18.26
N GLN A 207 4.19 -8.94 -17.23
CA GLN A 207 5.63 -8.80 -17.36
C GLN A 207 6.25 -10.06 -17.95
N HIS A 208 5.83 -11.23 -17.48
CA HIS A 208 6.25 -12.51 -18.02
C HIS A 208 5.85 -12.66 -19.49
N ARG A 209 4.60 -12.31 -19.84
CA ARG A 209 4.12 -12.32 -21.24
C ARG A 209 4.94 -11.38 -22.13
N ALA A 210 5.19 -10.16 -21.67
CA ALA A 210 5.96 -9.14 -22.37
C ALA A 210 7.42 -9.59 -22.59
N TYR A 211 8.03 -10.20 -21.57
CA TYR A 211 9.37 -10.78 -21.65
C TYR A 211 9.45 -11.89 -22.71
N VAL A 212 8.54 -12.87 -22.66
CA VAL A 212 8.49 -13.98 -23.63
C VAL A 212 8.25 -13.48 -25.05
N GLN A 213 7.37 -12.48 -25.21
CA GLN A 213 7.01 -11.89 -26.51
C GLN A 213 7.98 -10.82 -27.00
N ARG A 214 9.03 -10.49 -26.23
CA ARG A 214 10.01 -9.44 -26.54
C ARG A 214 9.37 -8.09 -26.87
N ARG A 215 8.38 -7.69 -26.07
CA ARG A 215 7.70 -6.39 -26.19
C ARG A 215 7.73 -5.64 -24.86
N ALA A 216 7.42 -4.35 -24.90
CA ALA A 216 7.13 -3.59 -23.69
C ALA A 216 5.88 -4.15 -22.99
N ALA A 217 5.88 -4.14 -21.65
CA ALA A 217 4.70 -4.45 -20.86
C ALA A 217 3.62 -3.38 -21.12
N ASN A 218 2.41 -3.81 -21.44
CA ASN A 218 1.28 -2.94 -21.70
C ASN A 218 0.38 -2.93 -20.47
N MET A 219 0.62 -1.99 -19.55
CA MET A 219 -0.10 -1.85 -18.29
C MET A 219 -1.48 -1.17 -18.44
N ARG A 220 -2.02 -1.01 -19.65
CA ARG A 220 -3.36 -0.42 -19.85
C ARG A 220 -4.42 -1.39 -19.34
N GLY A 221 -5.34 -0.89 -18.51
CA GLY A 221 -6.45 -1.67 -17.94
C GLY A 221 -6.08 -2.57 -16.75
N PHE A 222 -4.83 -2.59 -16.27
CA PHE A 222 -4.48 -3.30 -15.02
C PHE A 222 -3.36 -2.61 -14.25
N GLY A 223 -3.03 -3.14 -13.07
CA GLY A 223 -2.01 -2.57 -12.20
C GLY A 223 -2.55 -1.44 -11.34
N TRP A 224 -3.82 -1.53 -10.96
CA TRP A 224 -4.41 -0.63 -9.98
C TRP A 224 -5.30 -1.39 -9.00
N LEU A 225 -5.41 -0.84 -7.79
CA LEU A 225 -6.21 -1.35 -6.69
C LEU A 225 -7.01 -0.19 -6.10
N THR A 226 -8.28 -0.39 -5.77
CA THR A 226 -8.96 0.59 -4.93
C THR A 226 -8.74 0.27 -3.46
N ALA A 227 -8.59 1.30 -2.65
CA ALA A 227 -8.62 1.20 -1.21
C ALA A 227 -9.67 2.15 -0.63
N GLU A 228 -10.38 1.68 0.39
CA GLU A 228 -11.39 2.47 1.09
C GLU A 228 -10.68 3.37 2.10
N LYS A 229 -10.81 4.69 1.96
CA LYS A 229 -10.30 5.64 2.93
C LYS A 229 -11.08 5.54 4.23
N ALA A 230 -10.46 5.94 5.34
CA ALA A 230 -11.13 5.88 6.65
C ALA A 230 -12.34 6.83 6.76
N ASN A 231 -12.45 7.84 5.89
CA ASN A 231 -13.61 8.73 5.78
C ASN A 231 -14.72 8.19 4.84
N GLY A 232 -14.53 7.03 4.22
CA GLY A 232 -15.48 6.39 3.30
C GLY A 232 -15.26 6.70 1.82
N ASP A 233 -14.34 7.61 1.48
CA ASP A 233 -13.97 7.87 0.09
C ASP A 233 -13.16 6.71 -0.50
N CYS A 234 -13.17 6.57 -1.82
CA CYS A 234 -12.27 5.66 -2.50
C CYS A 234 -11.00 6.36 -2.99
N VAL A 235 -9.87 5.63 -2.95
CA VAL A 235 -8.61 6.02 -3.59
C VAL A 235 -8.11 4.89 -4.48
N VAL A 236 -7.59 5.25 -5.66
CA VAL A 236 -6.95 4.32 -6.59
C VAL A 236 -5.45 4.33 -6.32
N LEU A 237 -4.91 3.19 -5.97
CA LEU A 237 -3.47 2.94 -5.86
C LEU A 237 -2.95 2.49 -7.23
N ASP A 238 -2.03 3.26 -7.81
CA ASP A 238 -1.39 2.99 -9.09
C ASP A 238 -0.09 2.19 -8.92
N PHE A 239 -0.07 0.95 -9.40
CA PHE A 239 1.08 0.04 -9.37
C PHE A 239 1.80 -0.07 -10.72
N ARG A 240 1.44 0.73 -11.72
CA ARG A 240 1.94 0.55 -13.11
C ARG A 240 3.43 0.89 -13.28
N ARG A 241 4.07 1.49 -12.27
CA ARG A 241 5.52 1.72 -12.24
C ARG A 241 6.26 0.42 -11.89
N PHE A 242 6.48 -0.36 -12.95
CA PHE A 242 6.79 -1.79 -12.92
C PHE A 242 8.15 -2.20 -12.34
N ASP A 243 9.14 -1.29 -12.37
CA ASP A 243 10.52 -1.52 -11.94
C ASP A 243 10.67 -1.68 -10.43
N ASP A 244 9.69 -1.19 -9.67
CA ASP A 244 9.68 -1.21 -8.21
C ASP A 244 8.97 -2.40 -7.58
N TYR A 245 8.34 -3.28 -8.38
CA TYR A 245 7.42 -4.29 -7.86
C TYR A 245 7.73 -5.74 -8.18
N VAL A 246 8.34 -6.07 -9.34
CA VAL A 246 8.43 -7.50 -9.67
C VAL A 246 9.56 -7.93 -10.59
N LEU A 247 9.91 -7.20 -11.66
CA LEU A 247 11.04 -7.56 -12.54
C LEU A 247 11.55 -6.35 -13.33
N ARG A 248 12.88 -6.22 -13.51
CA ARG A 248 13.43 -5.47 -14.64
C ARG A 248 13.19 -6.29 -15.90
N THR A 249 12.13 -5.99 -16.64
CA THR A 249 12.08 -6.42 -18.04
C THR A 249 13.23 -5.75 -18.79
N ARG A 250 13.83 -6.43 -19.78
CA ARG A 250 14.82 -5.77 -20.66
C ARG A 250 14.19 -4.45 -21.14
N PRO A 251 14.96 -3.33 -21.17
CA PRO A 251 14.41 -2.06 -21.62
C PRO A 251 13.67 -2.28 -22.94
N ALA A 252 12.55 -1.59 -23.12
CA ALA A 252 11.89 -1.53 -24.42
C ALA A 252 13.00 -1.25 -25.43
N ALA A 253 13.15 -2.11 -26.44
CA ALA A 253 14.04 -1.78 -27.54
C ALA A 253 13.59 -0.41 -28.02
N ASP A 254 14.50 0.57 -27.99
CA ASP A 254 14.24 1.89 -28.54
C ASP A 254 13.65 1.65 -29.93
N ILE A 255 12.42 2.11 -30.12
CA ILE A 255 11.77 2.08 -31.42
C ILE A 255 12.59 3.08 -32.26
N VAL A 256 13.48 2.56 -33.10
CA VAL A 256 14.10 3.28 -34.21
C VAL A 256 13.17 3.22 -35.39
#